data_AF-A0A0D2M479-F1
#
_entry.id   AF-A0A0D2M479-F1
#
_cell.length_a   1.000
_cell.length_b   1.000
_cell.length_c   1.000
_cell.angle_alpha   90.00
_cell.angle_beta   90.00
_cell.angle_gamma   90.00
#
_symmetry.space_group_name_H-M   'P 1'
#
loop_
_entity.id
_entity.type
_entity.pdbx_description
1 polymer ?
#
loop_
_entity_poly.entity_id
_entity_poly.type
_entity_poly.pdbx_seq_one_letter_code
_entity_poly.pdbx_strand_id
1 'polypeptide(L)'
;VRRGPRGGRIPGAVSLPRRALIDDSTGWLLPLEQQRQILMERLGLSEADLPGSLPGSATGGKTTSTEGSGVEGGEQRQVVLYCNGGVAACTAALALQRLGHRNWAVYDGSWNEWGARDDLPLETGGGQA
;
A
#
# COMPACT_ATOMS: atom_id res chain seq x y z
N VAL A 1 0.41 -21.22 29.61
CA VAL A 1 -0.66 -20.33 29.09
C VAL A 1 -0.15 -19.71 27.80
N ARG A 2 -0.62 -20.13 26.62
CA ARG A 2 -0.33 -19.37 25.38
C ARG A 2 -1.13 -18.07 25.50
N ARG A 3 -0.45 -16.97 25.87
CA ARG A 3 -1.07 -15.65 25.78
C ARG A 3 -1.44 -15.44 24.31
N GLY A 4 -2.68 -15.03 24.05
CA GLY A 4 -3.10 -14.66 22.71
C GLY A 4 -2.21 -13.52 22.16
N PRO A 5 -2.21 -13.31 20.84
CA PRO A 5 -1.40 -12.26 20.23
C PRO A 5 -1.70 -10.91 20.88
N ARG A 6 -0.65 -10.13 21.15
CA ARG A 6 -0.76 -8.80 21.76
C ARG A 6 -1.69 -7.94 20.90
N GLY A 7 -2.62 -7.22 21.52
CA GLY A 7 -3.46 -6.25 20.81
C GLY A 7 -2.65 -5.01 20.47
N GLY A 8 -2.74 -4.52 19.22
CA GLY A 8 -2.02 -3.32 18.79
C GLY A 8 -1.70 -3.32 17.28
N ARG A 9 -0.77 -2.45 16.90
CA ARG A 9 -0.17 -2.39 15.56
C ARG A 9 1.33 -2.12 15.63
N ILE A 10 2.03 -2.29 14.51
CA ILE A 10 3.44 -1.92 14.39
C ILE A 10 3.53 -0.39 14.50
N PRO A 11 4.49 0.16 15.27
CA PRO A 11 4.62 1.61 15.42
C PRO A 11 4.79 2.33 14.09
N GLY A 12 4.11 3.48 13.94
CA GLY A 12 4.10 4.26 12.70
C GLY A 12 3.32 3.63 11.53
N ALA A 13 2.72 2.45 11.70
CA ALA A 13 1.90 1.85 10.66
C ALA A 13 0.57 2.59 10.46
N VAL A 14 0.20 2.80 9.20
CA VAL A 14 -1.10 3.37 8.83
C VAL A 14 -2.07 2.27 8.42
N SER A 15 -3.33 2.39 8.83
CA SER A 15 -4.37 1.41 8.52
C SER A 15 -4.92 1.61 7.10
N LEU A 16 -4.77 0.59 6.26
CA LEU A 16 -5.37 0.47 4.94
C LEU A 16 -6.26 -0.79 4.91
N PRO A 17 -7.55 -0.69 5.20
CA PRO A 17 -8.42 -1.86 5.20
C PRO A 17 -8.59 -2.40 3.78
N ARG A 18 -8.45 -3.72 3.60
CA ARG A 18 -8.60 -4.40 2.29
C ARG A 18 -9.88 -3.98 1.55
N ARG A 19 -10.98 -3.82 2.29
CA ARG A 19 -12.29 -3.39 1.74
C ARG A 19 -12.25 -2.01 1.10
N ALA A 20 -11.34 -1.12 1.50
CA ALA A 20 -11.21 0.19 0.86
C ALA A 20 -10.72 0.10 -0.59
N LEU A 21 -10.09 -1.01 -1.01
CA LEU A 21 -9.60 -1.18 -2.39
C LEU A 21 -10.50 -2.07 -3.25
N ILE A 22 -11.60 -2.58 -2.70
CA ILE A 22 -12.46 -3.58 -3.34
C ILE A 22 -13.88 -3.03 -3.44
N ASP A 23 -14.46 -3.17 -4.62
CA ASP A 23 -15.87 -2.93 -4.83
C ASP A 23 -16.68 -4.08 -4.20
N ASP A 24 -17.49 -3.77 -3.19
CA ASP A 24 -18.30 -4.76 -2.49
C ASP A 24 -19.39 -5.40 -3.36
N SER A 25 -19.83 -4.71 -4.42
CA SER A 25 -20.86 -5.22 -5.33
C SER A 25 -20.32 -6.24 -6.33
N THR A 26 -19.06 -6.08 -6.72
CA THR A 26 -18.45 -6.90 -7.77
C THR A 26 -17.34 -7.82 -7.28
N GLY A 27 -16.78 -7.56 -6.10
CA GLY A 27 -15.63 -8.28 -5.54
C GLY A 27 -14.29 -7.95 -6.22
N TRP A 28 -14.29 -7.08 -7.24
CA TRP A 28 -13.09 -6.67 -7.96
C TRP A 28 -12.40 -5.48 -7.28
N LEU A 29 -11.15 -5.24 -7.66
CA LEU A 29 -10.47 -4.00 -7.30
C LEU A 29 -11.22 -2.79 -7.88
N LEU A 30 -11.28 -1.70 -7.11
CA LEU A 30 -11.84 -0.42 -7.58
C LEU A 30 -11.15 0.06 -8.87
N PRO A 31 -11.74 0.97 -9.65
CA PRO A 31 -11.05 1.64 -10.76
C PRO A 31 -9.70 2.24 -10.34
N LEU A 32 -8.73 2.29 -11.25
CA LEU A 32 -7.35 2.74 -10.96
C LEU A 32 -7.30 4.12 -10.32
N GLU A 33 -8.17 5.04 -10.76
CA GLU A 33 -8.21 6.38 -10.20
C GLU A 33 -8.67 6.39 -8.73
N GLN A 34 -9.67 5.59 -8.39
CA GLN A 34 -10.12 5.46 -7.01
C GLN A 34 -9.05 4.80 -6.13
N GLN A 35 -8.35 3.79 -6.66
CA GLN A 35 -7.20 3.20 -5.95
C GLN A 35 -6.12 4.25 -5.69
N ARG A 36 -5.80 5.10 -6.68
CA ARG A 36 -4.79 6.17 -6.58
C ARG A 36 -5.14 7.12 -5.44
N GLN A 37 -6.35 7.68 -5.44
CA GLN A 37 -6.80 8.63 -4.43
C GLN A 37 -6.71 8.05 -3.02
N ILE A 38 -7.18 6.82 -2.82
CA ILE A 38 -7.17 6.14 -1.52
C ILE A 38 -5.74 5.90 -1.04
N LEU A 39 -4.84 5.46 -1.92
CA LEU A 39 -3.45 5.17 -1.55
C LEU A 39 -2.68 6.46 -1.23
N MET A 40 -2.90 7.55 -1.97
CA MET A 40 -2.30 8.84 -1.66
C MET A 40 -2.79 9.40 -0.32
N GLU A 41 -4.11 9.39 -0.09
CA GLU A 41 -4.71 9.86 1.16
C GLU A 41 -4.19 9.07 2.37
N ARG A 42 -4.17 7.74 2.27
CA ARG A 42 -3.87 6.85 3.41
C ARG A 42 -2.38 6.70 3.66
N LEU A 43 -1.58 6.56 2.62
CA LEU A 43 -0.13 6.32 2.76
C LEU A 43 0.68 7.62 2.75
N GLY A 44 0.03 8.77 2.50
CA GLY A 44 0.71 10.05 2.32
C GLY A 44 1.69 10.01 1.16
N LEU A 45 1.34 9.28 0.10
CA LEU A 45 2.12 9.19 -1.13
C LEU A 45 1.82 10.40 -2.02
N SER A 46 2.84 10.86 -2.73
CA SER A 46 2.72 11.97 -3.67
C SER A 46 2.60 11.47 -5.11
N GLU A 47 2.25 12.38 -6.03
CA GLU A 47 2.27 12.09 -7.47
C GLU A 47 3.65 11.63 -7.96
N ALA A 48 4.74 12.07 -7.32
CA ALA A 48 6.09 11.66 -7.66
C ALA A 48 6.35 10.17 -7.33
N ASP A 49 5.67 9.63 -6.32
CA ASP A 49 5.76 8.23 -5.92
C ASP A 49 4.92 7.30 -6.82
N LEU A 50 3.97 7.85 -7.57
CA LEU A 50 3.00 7.15 -8.41
C LEU A 50 3.15 7.57 -9.90
N PRO A 51 4.24 7.19 -10.58
CA PRO A 51 4.58 7.69 -11.91
C PRO A 51 3.61 7.25 -13.03
N GLY A 52 2.68 6.34 -12.75
CA GLY A 52 1.67 5.93 -13.72
C GLY A 52 0.69 7.06 -14.03
N SER A 53 0.90 7.79 -15.14
CA SER A 53 -0.16 8.60 -15.74
C SER A 53 -1.31 7.67 -16.14
N LEU A 54 -2.54 7.99 -15.71
CA LEU A 54 -3.72 7.22 -16.10
C LEU A 54 -3.84 7.20 -17.64
N PRO A 55 -4.01 6.03 -18.27
CA PRO A 55 -4.42 5.99 -19.66
C PRO A 55 -5.85 6.56 -19.76
N GLY A 56 -5.99 7.81 -20.20
CA GLY A 56 -7.29 8.51 -20.32
C GLY A 56 -7.28 10.00 -19.98
N SER A 57 -6.23 10.53 -19.33
CA SER A 57 -6.06 11.99 -19.17
C SER A 57 -5.43 12.59 -20.43
N ALA A 58 -6.15 12.49 -21.54
CA ALA A 58 -5.79 13.17 -22.78
C ALA A 58 -6.19 14.64 -22.69
N THR A 59 -5.32 15.49 -22.14
CA THR A 59 -5.22 16.87 -22.61
C THR A 59 -4.01 16.91 -23.55
N GLY A 60 -4.27 17.17 -24.83
CA GLY A 60 -3.33 17.00 -25.92
C GLY A 60 -1.98 17.67 -25.69
N GLY A 61 -0.90 16.93 -25.99
CA GLY A 61 0.46 17.42 -25.93
C GLY A 61 1.47 16.37 -26.39
N LYS A 62 1.56 16.20 -27.72
CA LYS A 62 2.64 15.57 -28.51
C LYS A 62 3.26 14.27 -27.93
N THR A 63 2.92 13.14 -28.54
CA THR A 63 3.74 11.92 -28.48
C THR A 63 5.11 12.21 -29.07
N THR A 64 6.10 12.46 -28.22
CA THR A 64 7.50 12.22 -28.56
C THR A 64 7.91 10.92 -27.89
N SER A 65 7.91 9.86 -28.69
CA SER A 65 8.76 8.70 -28.44
C SER A 65 10.20 9.21 -28.37
N THR A 66 10.77 9.21 -27.17
CA THR A 66 12.22 9.31 -26.98
C THR A 66 12.62 8.06 -26.22
N GLU A 67 13.49 7.27 -26.83
CA GLU A 67 14.27 6.25 -26.13
C GLU A 67 15.09 6.97 -25.05
N GLY A 68 14.61 6.92 -23.82
CA GLY A 68 15.27 7.44 -22.63
C GLY A 68 15.83 6.30 -21.82
N SER A 69 17.07 5.92 -22.10
CA SER A 69 17.96 5.47 -21.03
C SER A 69 18.02 6.61 -20.02
N GLY A 70 17.35 6.43 -18.89
CA GLY A 70 17.13 7.51 -17.93
C GLY A 70 16.76 6.90 -16.59
N VAL A 71 17.78 6.48 -15.86
CA VAL A 71 17.68 6.16 -14.44
C VAL A 71 17.47 7.50 -13.72
N GLU A 72 16.26 8.06 -13.78
CA GLU A 72 15.92 9.22 -12.97
C GLU A 72 15.51 8.72 -11.58
N GLY A 73 16.52 8.63 -10.71
CA GLY A 73 16.39 8.29 -9.30
C GLY A 73 15.64 9.35 -8.51
N GLY A 74 14.33 9.48 -8.75
CA GLY A 74 13.41 9.87 -7.70
C GLY A 74 13.21 8.64 -6.82
N GLU A 75 13.82 8.61 -5.65
CA GLU A 75 13.73 7.46 -4.74
C GLU A 75 12.28 7.34 -4.26
N GLN A 76 11.49 6.46 -4.89
CA GLN A 76 10.11 6.19 -4.49
C GLN A 76 10.11 5.79 -3.02
N ARG A 77 9.21 6.34 -2.22
CA ARG A 77 9.12 5.96 -0.81
C ARG A 77 8.91 4.45 -0.67
N GLN A 78 9.74 3.77 0.12
CA GLN A 78 9.54 2.34 0.37
C GLN A 78 8.27 2.11 1.19
N VAL A 79 7.35 1.28 0.69
CA VAL A 79 6.13 0.88 1.40
C VAL A 79 6.22 -0.58 1.83
N VAL A 80 6.14 -0.81 3.14
CA VAL A 80 6.08 -2.18 3.70
C VAL A 80 4.65 -2.48 4.12
N LEU A 81 4.09 -3.56 3.56
CA LEU A 81 2.70 -3.96 3.77
C LEU A 81 2.64 -5.19 4.66
N TYR A 82 1.69 -5.21 5.60
CA TYR A 82 1.44 -6.35 6.47
C TYR A 82 -0.05 -6.44 6.83
N CYS A 83 -0.48 -7.61 7.29
CA CYS A 83 -1.80 -7.80 7.89
C CYS A 83 -1.67 -8.72 9.11
N ASN A 84 -2.54 -9.72 9.29
CA ASN A 84 -2.30 -10.75 10.30
C ASN A 84 -1.34 -11.85 9.83
N GLY A 85 -1.39 -12.24 8.56
CA GLY A 85 -0.58 -13.34 8.01
C GLY A 85 -0.18 -13.14 6.54
N GLY A 86 0.11 -11.91 6.13
CA GLY A 86 0.63 -11.57 4.80
C GLY A 86 -0.39 -11.55 3.64
N VAL A 87 -1.39 -12.44 3.62
CA VAL A 87 -2.24 -12.64 2.42
C VAL A 87 -3.00 -11.37 2.00
N ALA A 88 -3.66 -10.70 2.94
CA ALA A 88 -4.44 -9.49 2.62
C ALA A 88 -3.55 -8.30 2.19
N ALA A 89 -2.27 -8.30 2.56
CA ALA A 89 -1.32 -7.26 2.15
C ALA A 89 -1.03 -7.30 0.64
N CYS A 90 -1.14 -8.47 0.01
CA CYS A 90 -0.96 -8.64 -1.44
C CYS A 90 -1.96 -7.82 -2.26
N THR A 91 -3.17 -7.55 -1.76
CA THR A 91 -4.15 -6.70 -2.45
C THR A 91 -3.64 -5.27 -2.58
N ALA A 92 -3.05 -4.71 -1.51
CA ALA A 92 -2.46 -3.38 -1.53
C ALA A 92 -1.18 -3.34 -2.39
N ALA A 93 -0.36 -4.40 -2.34
CA ALA A 93 0.84 -4.52 -3.17
C ALA A 93 0.47 -4.51 -4.67
N LEU A 94 -0.57 -5.25 -5.05
CA LEU A 94 -1.08 -5.26 -6.42
C LEU A 94 -1.59 -3.88 -6.85
N ALA A 95 -2.30 -3.15 -5.98
CA ALA A 95 -2.76 -1.81 -6.27
C ALA A 95 -1.59 -0.84 -6.52
N LEU A 96 -0.56 -0.85 -5.66
CA LEU A 96 0.67 -0.08 -5.85
C LEU A 96 1.38 -0.44 -7.16
N GLN A 97 1.51 -1.74 -7.44
CA GLN A 97 2.12 -2.25 -8.66
C GLN A 97 1.39 -1.77 -9.92
N ARG A 98 0.06 -1.72 -9.89
CA ARG A 98 -0.76 -1.23 -11.01
C ARG A 98 -0.65 0.28 -11.21
N LEU A 99 -0.33 1.04 -10.16
CA LEU A 99 -0.09 2.49 -10.23
C LEU A 99 1.35 2.86 -10.62
N GLY A 100 2.20 1.87 -10.86
CA GLY A 100 3.61 2.08 -11.23
C GLY A 100 4.55 2.30 -10.04
N HIS A 101 4.05 2.20 -8.82
CA HIS A 101 4.88 2.18 -7.62
C HIS A 101 5.51 0.80 -7.46
N ARG A 102 6.84 0.74 -7.49
CA ARG A 102 7.59 -0.53 -7.48
C ARG A 102 8.40 -0.73 -6.21
N ASN A 103 8.57 0.32 -5.40
CA ASN A 103 9.32 0.22 -4.15
C ASN A 103 8.44 -0.24 -2.98
N TRP A 104 7.93 -1.47 -3.06
CA TRP A 104 7.13 -2.06 -2.00
C TRP A 104 7.61 -3.46 -1.61
N ALA A 105 7.35 -3.84 -0.36
CA ALA A 105 7.61 -5.18 0.16
C ALA A 105 6.40 -5.67 0.97
N VAL A 106 6.16 -6.98 0.95
CA VAL A 106 5.19 -7.62 1.83
C VAL A 106 5.94 -8.30 2.97
N TYR A 107 5.60 -7.94 4.20
CA TYR A 107 6.06 -8.67 5.38
C TYR A 107 5.09 -9.82 5.66
N ASP A 108 5.50 -11.02 5.24
CA ASP A 108 4.72 -12.25 5.29
C ASP A 108 4.45 -12.74 6.71
N GLY A 109 5.45 -12.61 7.61
CA GLY A 109 5.30 -12.90 9.04
C GLY A 109 4.21 -12.05 9.72
N SER A 110 4.04 -10.81 9.26
CA SER A 110 2.90 -9.95 9.58
C SER A 110 2.67 -9.84 11.11
N TRP A 111 1.43 -9.55 11.55
CA TRP A 111 1.12 -9.46 12.98
C TRP A 111 1.28 -10.79 13.73
N ASN A 112 1.12 -11.94 13.07
CA ASN A 112 1.31 -13.24 13.71
C ASN A 112 2.75 -13.43 14.22
N GLU A 113 3.75 -12.94 13.49
CA GLU A 113 5.13 -12.93 13.95
C GLU A 113 5.41 -11.75 14.90
N TRP A 114 5.08 -10.52 14.50
CA TRP A 114 5.41 -9.32 15.29
C TRP A 114 4.71 -9.28 16.65
N GLY A 115 3.41 -9.62 16.65
CA GLY A 115 2.57 -9.64 17.84
C GLY A 115 2.96 -10.74 18.84
N ALA A 116 3.65 -11.79 18.40
CA ALA A 116 4.15 -12.87 19.24
C ALA A 116 5.50 -12.58 19.92
N ARG A 117 6.19 -11.52 19.50
CA ARG A 117 7.54 -11.16 19.96
C ARG A 117 7.53 -10.06 21.01
N ASP A 118 7.70 -10.42 22.27
CA ASP A 118 7.64 -9.47 23.40
C ASP A 118 8.76 -8.41 23.38
N ASP A 119 9.84 -8.65 22.66
CA ASP A 119 10.99 -7.75 22.47
C ASP A 119 10.74 -6.62 21.47
N LEU A 120 9.67 -6.70 20.67
CA LEU A 120 9.36 -5.70 19.64
C LEU A 120 8.40 -4.61 20.15
N PRO A 121 8.59 -3.35 19.71
CA PRO A 121 7.72 -2.25 20.08
C PRO A 121 6.34 -2.43 19.45
N LEU A 122 5.30 -1.93 20.13
CA LEU A 122 3.93 -1.94 19.65
C LEU A 122 3.23 -0.63 20.04
N GLU A 123 2.33 -0.18 19.18
CA GLU A 123 1.40 0.91 19.52
C GLU A 123 0.04 0.33 19.91
N THR A 124 -0.43 0.70 21.10
CA THR A 124 -1.76 0.39 21.61
C THR A 124 -2.61 1.67 21.60
N GLY A 125 -3.63 1.74 20.74
CA GLY A 125 -4.56 2.87 20.66
C GLY A 125 -4.94 3.25 19.22
N GLY A 126 -6.20 3.36 18.81
CA GLY A 126 -7.45 3.21 19.53
C GLY A 126 -8.40 2.25 18.80
N GLY A 127 -9.13 1.46 19.59
CA GLY A 127 -10.41 0.95 19.11
C GLY A 127 -11.27 2.14 18.73
N GLN A 128 -11.76 2.15 17.49
CA GLN A 128 -12.97 2.91 17.19
C GLN A 128 -14.09 2.13 17.89
N ALA A 129 -14.58 2.71 18.98
CA ALA A 129 -15.86 2.35 19.59
C ALA A 129 -17.01 2.72 18.63
#